data_AF-F6K446-F1
#
_entry.id   AF-F6K446-F1
#
_cell.length_a   1.000
_cell.length_b   1.000
_cell.length_c   1.000
_cell.angle_alpha   90.00
_cell.angle_beta   90.00
_cell.angle_gamma   90.00
#
_symmetry.space_group_name_H-M   'P 1'
#
loop_
_entity.id
_entity.type
_entity.pdbx_description
1 polymer ?
#
loop_
_entity_poly.entity_id
_entity_poly.type
_entity_poly.pdbx_seq_one_letter_code
_entity_poly.pdbx_strand_id
1 'polypeptide(L)'
;TFKMILDLLKSLWKSSTITLDQMKRGYERIYNEIPDINLDVPHSYSVLERFVEDCFQAGIISKQLRDLCPSRGRKRFVSEGDGGRLKPESY
;
A
#
# COMPACT_ATOMS: atom_id res chain seq x y z
N THR A 1 10.64 -1.15 -11.18
CA THR A 1 9.81 -0.39 -12.13
C THR A 1 9.37 0.98 -11.58
N PHE A 2 9.08 1.15 -10.28
CA PHE A 2 8.63 2.44 -9.71
C PHE A 2 9.73 3.42 -9.25
N LYS A 3 10.99 3.20 -9.66
CA LYS A 3 12.14 3.97 -9.18
C LYS A 3 12.00 5.48 -9.45
N MET A 4 11.55 5.85 -10.63
CA MET A 4 11.40 7.27 -11.01
C MET A 4 10.39 8.02 -10.13
N ILE A 5 9.24 7.41 -9.84
CA ILE A 5 8.21 8.03 -9.00
C ILE A 5 8.68 8.11 -7.55
N LEU A 6 9.35 7.06 -7.04
CA LEU A 6 9.93 7.08 -5.70
C LEU A 6 10.99 8.19 -5.57
N ASP A 7 11.90 8.32 -6.54
CA ASP A 7 12.94 9.34 -6.53
C ASP A 7 12.35 10.76 -6.61
N LEU A 8 11.29 10.96 -7.40
CA LEU A 8 10.54 12.22 -7.45
C LEU A 8 9.90 12.56 -6.09
N LEU A 9 9.14 11.64 -5.50
CA LEU A 9 8.50 11.87 -4.20
C LEU A 9 9.52 12.13 -3.10
N LYS A 10 10.67 11.44 -3.13
CA LYS A 10 11.79 11.70 -2.22
C LYS A 10 12.36 13.10 -2.39
N SER A 11 12.53 13.56 -3.63
CA SER A 11 13.01 14.91 -3.90
C SER A 11 12.03 15.96 -3.37
N LEU A 12 10.74 15.82 -3.67
CA LEU A 12 9.69 16.77 -3.28
C LEU A 12 9.45 16.80 -1.76
N TRP A 13 9.65 15.66 -1.08
CA TRP A 13 9.62 15.56 0.38
C TRP A 13 10.79 16.32 1.00
N LYS A 14 12.02 16.07 0.53
CA LYS A 14 13.24 16.69 1.08
C LYS A 14 13.27 18.21 0.88
N SER A 15 12.69 18.71 -0.20
CA SER A 15 12.58 20.14 -0.47
C SER A 15 11.38 20.80 0.22
N SER A 16 10.60 20.06 1.01
CA SER A 16 9.33 20.51 1.61
C SER A 16 8.32 21.06 0.61
N THR A 17 8.44 20.67 -0.67
CA THR A 17 7.51 21.08 -1.73
C THR A 17 6.17 20.38 -1.56
N ILE A 18 6.19 19.11 -1.15
CA ILE A 18 4.99 18.41 -0.67
C ILE A 18 5.06 18.38 0.86
N THR A 19 4.05 18.96 1.51
CA THR A 19 3.96 18.96 2.98
C THR A 19 3.53 17.58 3.52
N LEU A 20 3.75 17.34 4.82
CA LEU A 20 3.30 16.12 5.50
C LEU A 20 1.81 15.84 5.30
N ASP A 21 0.97 16.87 5.43
CA ASP A 21 -0.48 16.75 5.24
C ASP A 21 -0.84 16.40 3.79
N GLN A 22 -0.20 17.05 2.81
CA GLN A 22 -0.43 16.76 1.39
C GLN A 22 0.02 15.35 1.01
N MET A 23 1.19 14.91 1.50
CA MET A 23 1.68 13.55 1.29
C MET A 23 0.68 12.54 1.87
N LYS A 24 0.28 12.73 3.13
CA LYS A 24 -0.68 11.85 3.82
C LYS A 24 -1.99 11.72 3.06
N ARG A 25 -2.63 12.84 2.70
CA ARG A 25 -3.90 12.85 1.95
C ARG A 25 -3.78 12.18 0.59
N GLY A 26 -2.62 12.31 -0.06
CA GLY A 26 -2.34 11.61 -1.33
C GLY A 26 -2.42 10.09 -1.18
N TYR A 27 -1.77 9.53 -0.16
CA TYR A 27 -1.86 8.09 0.11
C TYR A 27 -3.25 7.65 0.55
N GLU A 28 -3.93 8.41 1.41
CA GLU A 28 -5.30 8.09 1.85
C GLU A 28 -6.27 8.00 0.66
N ARG A 29 -6.14 8.88 -0.35
CA ARG A 29 -6.93 8.79 -1.58
C ARG A 29 -6.69 7.49 -2.33
N ILE A 30 -5.43 7.10 -2.52
CA ILE A 30 -5.09 5.83 -3.17
C ILE A 30 -5.62 4.64 -2.37
N TYR A 31 -5.53 4.67 -1.03
CA TYR A 31 -6.03 3.60 -0.18
C TYR A 31 -7.54 3.45 -0.27
N ASN A 32 -8.29 4.54 -0.45
CA ASN A 32 -9.73 4.51 -0.63
C ASN A 32 -10.12 4.02 -2.04
N GLU A 33 -9.36 4.41 -3.06
CA GLU A 33 -9.66 4.10 -4.47
C GLU A 33 -9.06 2.76 -4.96
N ILE A 34 -8.17 2.12 -4.20
CA ILE A 34 -7.51 0.86 -4.62
C ILE A 34 -8.49 -0.27 -5.00
N PRO A 35 -9.68 -0.43 -4.39
CA PRO A 35 -10.65 -1.44 -4.85
C PRO A 35 -11.10 -1.19 -6.29
N ASP A 36 -11.35 0.07 -6.66
CA ASP A 36 -11.76 0.47 -8.00
C ASP A 36 -10.59 0.37 -8.98
N ILE A 37 -9.40 0.86 -8.60
CA ILE A 37 -8.18 0.70 -9.40
C ILE A 37 -7.88 -0.77 -9.70
N ASN A 38 -8.18 -1.68 -8.76
CA ASN A 38 -7.99 -3.11 -8.97
C ASN A 38 -8.91 -3.69 -10.06
N LEU A 39 -10.05 -3.06 -10.37
CA LEU A 39 -10.93 -3.54 -11.45
C LEU A 39 -10.20 -3.50 -12.80
N ASP A 40 -9.41 -2.46 -13.01
CA ASP A 40 -8.64 -2.26 -14.25
C ASP A 40 -7.23 -2.88 -14.18
N VAL A 41 -6.61 -2.85 -12.99
CA VAL A 41 -5.23 -3.31 -12.79
C VAL A 41 -5.20 -4.52 -11.86
N PRO A 42 -5.21 -5.75 -12.40
CA PRO A 42 -4.98 -6.94 -11.58
C PRO A 42 -3.59 -6.84 -10.94
N HIS A 43 -3.50 -7.13 -9.64
CA HIS A 43 -2.31 -6.98 -8.78
C HIS A 43 -2.02 -5.56 -8.24
N SER A 44 -2.94 -4.61 -8.37
CA SER A 44 -2.76 -3.25 -7.84
C SER A 44 -2.41 -3.22 -6.34
N TYR A 45 -3.03 -4.09 -5.53
CA TYR A 45 -2.72 -4.22 -4.09
C TYR A 45 -1.27 -4.63 -3.81
N SER A 46 -0.76 -5.67 -4.48
CA SER A 46 0.62 -6.13 -4.26
C SER A 46 1.64 -5.08 -4.70
N VAL A 47 1.33 -4.33 -5.76
CA VAL A 47 2.14 -3.21 -6.21
C VAL A 47 2.11 -2.07 -5.19
N LEU A 48 0.92 -1.71 -4.69
CA LEU A 48 0.74 -0.67 -3.69
C LEU A 48 1.49 -1.01 -2.40
N GLU A 49 1.32 -2.20 -1.85
CA GLU A 49 1.99 -2.66 -0.62
C GLU A 49 3.51 -2.52 -0.75
N ARG A 50 4.09 -3.02 -1.85
CA ARG A 50 5.53 -2.88 -2.11
C ARG A 50 5.95 -1.42 -2.21
N PHE A 51 5.20 -0.59 -2.92
CA PHE A 51 5.55 0.82 -3.11
C PHE A 51 5.46 1.62 -1.81
N VAL A 52 4.46 1.34 -0.98
CA VAL A 52 4.31 1.93 0.35
C VAL A 52 5.49 1.55 1.25
N GLU A 53 5.91 0.28 1.23
CA GLU A 53 7.09 -0.15 1.98
C GLU A 53 8.38 0.54 1.47
N ASP A 54 8.59 0.62 0.15
CA ASP A 54 9.72 1.36 -0.43
C ASP A 54 9.73 2.84 0.03
N CYS A 55 8.57 3.47 0.14
CA CYS A 55 8.42 4.86 0.62
C CYS A 55 8.66 4.98 2.13
N PHE A 56 8.22 4.00 2.92
CA PHE A 56 8.49 3.95 4.36
C PHE A 56 9.99 3.80 4.63
N GLN A 57 10.66 2.88 3.94
CA GLN A 57 12.12 2.69 4.02
C GLN A 57 12.89 3.94 3.55
N ALA A 58 12.33 4.70 2.62
CA ALA A 58 12.88 5.99 2.19
C ALA A 58 12.65 7.14 3.18
N GLY A 59 11.88 6.94 4.26
CA GLY A 59 11.61 7.93 5.30
C GLY A 59 10.71 9.07 4.86
N ILE A 60 9.88 8.87 3.82
CA ILE A 60 9.01 9.91 3.25
C ILE A 60 7.54 9.78 3.70
N ILE A 61 7.21 8.71 4.41
CA ILE A 61 5.91 8.50 5.05
C ILE A 61 6.10 7.96 6.48
N SER A 62 5.12 8.20 7.34
CA SER A 62 5.15 7.72 8.72
C SER A 62 4.80 6.24 8.82
N LYS A 63 5.22 5.60 9.92
CA LYS A 63 4.80 4.23 10.24
C LYS A 63 3.27 4.09 10.27
N GLN A 64 2.57 5.08 10.83
CA GLN A 64 1.11 5.07 10.87
C GLN A 64 0.50 5.03 9.47
N LEU A 65 1.04 5.80 8.51
CA LEU A 65 0.54 5.81 7.13
C LEU A 65 0.86 4.50 6.39
N ARG A 66 2.02 3.89 6.67
CA ARG A 66 2.40 2.57 6.17
C ARG A 66 1.42 1.51 6.69
N ASP A 67 1.15 1.49 8.00
CA ASP A 67 0.29 0.50 8.67
C ASP A 67 -1.19 0.61 8.23
N LEU A 68 -1.61 1.75 7.66
CA LEU A 68 -2.94 1.95 7.08
C LEU A 68 -3.08 1.40 5.65
N CYS A 69 -2.00 0.94 5.01
CA CYS A 69 -2.07 0.42 3.64
C CYS A 69 -3.03 -0.78 3.57
N PRO A 70 -4.06 -0.73 2.72
CA PRO A 70 -5.01 -1.82 2.60
C PRO A 70 -4.32 -3.04 1.99
N SER A 71 -4.50 -4.20 2.61
CA SER A 71 -4.07 -5.47 2.05
C SER A 71 -5.28 -6.26 1.56
N ARG A 72 -5.20 -6.76 0.33
CA ARG A 72 -6.21 -7.70 -0.17
C ARG A 72 -5.76 -9.10 0.21
N GLY A 73 -6.13 -9.51 1.42
CA GLY A 73 -6.09 -10.92 1.76
C GLY A 73 -6.80 -11.70 0.65
N ARG A 74 -6.11 -12.67 0.02
CA ARG A 74 -6.79 -13.66 -0.82
C ARG A 74 -7.92 -14.19 0.07
N LYS A 75 -9.19 -14.04 -0.34
CA LYS A 75 -10.29 -14.77 0.28
C LYS A 75 -9.93 -16.24 0.13
N ARG A 76 -9.26 -16.78 1.16
CA ARG A 76 -9.15 -18.21 1.35
C ARG A 76 -10.58 -18.59 1.64
N PHE A 77 -11.29 -19.01 0.60
CA PHE A 77 -12.52 -19.74 0.78
C PHE A 77 -12.17 -20.81 1.81
N VAL A 78 -12.77 -20.70 2.99
CA VAL A 78 -12.81 -21.82 3.92
C VAL A 78 -13.53 -22.91 3.14
N SER A 79 -12.82 -23.96 2.74
CA SER A 79 -13.52 -25.18 2.34
C SER A 79 -14.37 -25.55 3.55
N GLU A 80 -15.67 -25.78 3.32
CA GLU A 80 -16.67 -25.95 4.39
C GLU A 80 -16.27 -27.02 5.44
N GLY A 81 -15.33 -27.90 5.11
CA GLY A 81 -14.79 -28.94 5.99
C GLY A 81 -13.77 -28.53 7.07
N ASP A 82 -13.22 -27.30 7.07
CA ASP A 82 -12.15 -26.89 8.03
C ASP A 82 -12.65 -26.08 9.24
N GLY A 83 -13.96 -25.99 9.44
CA GLY A 83 -14.55 -25.35 10.65
C GLY A 83 -14.25 -23.86 10.80
N GLY A 84 -13.93 -23.15 9.71
CA GLY A 84 -13.71 -21.70 9.73
C GLY A 84 -12.36 -21.25 10.30
N ARG A 85 -11.41 -22.15 10.56
CA ARG A 85 -10.08 -21.76 11.06
C ARG A 85 -9.25 -21.09 9.95
N LEU A 86 -8.76 -19.89 10.23
CA LEU A 86 -7.77 -19.22 9.38
C LEU A 86 -6.49 -20.06 9.35
N LYS A 87 -6.07 -20.53 8.17
CA LYS A 87 -4.76 -21.19 8.03
C LYS A 87 -3.66 -20.19 8.39
N PRO A 88 -2.71 -20.55 9.27
CA PRO A 88 -1.58 -19.69 9.57
C PRO A 88 -0.77 -19.40 8.29
N GLU A 89 -0.16 -18.22 8.24
CA GLU A 89 0.71 -17.83 7.14
C GLU A 89 1.94 -18.75 7.15
N SER A 90 2.06 -19.56 6.10
CA SER A 90 3.27 -20.33 5.83
C SER A 90 4.18 -19.44 4.99
N TYR A 91 5.30 -19.02 5.57
CA TYR A 91 6.42 -18.41 4.85
C TYR A 91 7.24 -19.52 4.17
#